data_AF-A0A1B6IMV9-F1
#
_entry.id   AF-A0A1B6IMV9-F1
#
_cell.length_a   1.000
_cell.length_b   1.000
_cell.length_c   1.000
_cell.angle_alpha   90.00
_cell.angle_beta   90.00
_cell.angle_gamma   90.00
#
_symmetry.space_group_name_H-M   'P 1'
#
loop_
_entity.id
_entity.type
_entity.pdbx_description
1 polymer ?
#
loop_
_entity_poly.entity_id
_entity_poly.type
_entity_poly.pdbx_seq_one_letter_code
_entity_poly.pdbx_strand_id
1 'polypeptide(L)'
;MLDAASRRLSMLYRVLRSSNVGLNKVNNSFLKYSTVALKEGEKIVSIGDVSKTVKTASHPEYVPRSYLSEPLTQDTLHHLRWMLQKDLLGQDMFLLGRPGPLRARLALQYLELTGRELEYVALSRDTTESDLKQRREISGGTAEYIDQSAVRAATMGRVLVLQGIEKAERNVLPVLNNLLENREM
;
A
#
# COMPACT_ATOMS: atom_id res chain seq x y z
N MET A 1 49.68 12.92 28.73
CA MET A 1 49.27 13.34 27.37
C MET A 1 48.26 12.31 26.85
N LEU A 2 46.96 12.62 26.82
CA LEU A 2 45.94 11.66 26.34
C LEU A 2 46.06 11.44 24.83
N ASP A 3 46.06 10.17 24.44
CA ASP A 3 46.21 9.62 23.08
C ASP A 3 45.18 10.19 22.08
N ALA A 4 45.55 10.27 20.80
CA ALA A 4 44.75 10.86 19.73
C ALA A 4 43.39 10.16 19.54
N ALA A 5 43.33 8.84 19.78
CA ALA A 5 42.09 8.08 19.73
C ALA A 5 41.12 8.51 20.86
N SER A 6 41.63 8.70 22.07
CA SER A 6 40.84 9.17 23.23
C SER A 6 40.25 10.56 23.00
N ARG A 7 40.99 11.44 22.32
CA ARG A 7 40.49 12.78 21.95
C ARG A 7 39.36 12.71 20.94
N ARG A 8 39.47 11.86 19.91
CA ARG A 8 38.40 11.65 18.91
C ARG A 8 37.14 11.09 19.56
N LEU A 9 37.29 10.12 20.46
CA LEU A 9 36.18 9.50 21.18
C LEU A 9 35.48 10.51 22.10
N SER A 10 36.24 11.35 22.80
CA SER A 10 35.69 12.44 23.61
C SER A 10 34.97 13.50 22.77
N MET A 11 35.47 13.77 21.55
CA MET A 11 34.84 14.71 20.64
C MET A 11 33.51 14.16 20.11
N LEU A 12 33.47 12.87 19.78
CA LEU A 12 32.25 12.17 19.35
C LEU A 12 31.21 12.13 20.47
N TYR A 13 31.64 11.84 21.70
CA TYR A 13 30.77 11.89 22.88
C TYR A 13 30.20 13.30 23.11
N ARG A 14 31.03 14.32 22.93
CA ARG A 14 30.62 15.72 23.06
C ARG A 14 29.65 16.15 21.97
N VAL A 15 29.86 15.70 20.72
CA VAL A 15 28.95 15.95 19.60
C VAL A 15 27.60 15.29 19.86
N LEU A 16 27.57 14.00 20.23
CA LEU A 16 26.33 13.29 20.58
C LEU A 16 25.58 13.95 21.74
N ARG A 17 26.31 14.52 22.72
CA ARG A 17 25.72 15.19 23.88
C ARG A 17 25.25 16.62 23.58
N SER A 18 25.90 17.32 22.65
CA SER A 18 25.49 18.65 22.17
C SER A 18 24.33 18.61 21.18
N SER A 19 24.06 17.45 20.57
CA SER A 19 22.89 17.24 19.70
C SER A 19 21.56 17.18 20.45
N ASN A 20 21.49 17.62 21.71
CA ASN A 20 20.25 17.99 22.40
C ASN A 20 19.63 19.29 21.85
N VAL A 21 19.76 19.54 20.55
CA VAL A 21 18.90 20.46 19.82
C VAL A 21 17.54 19.77 19.72
N GLY A 22 16.66 20.09 20.67
CA GLY A 22 15.24 19.75 20.61
C GLY A 22 14.96 18.29 20.26
N LEU A 23 15.41 17.35 21.10
CA LEU A 23 14.62 16.14 21.28
C LEU A 23 13.28 16.59 21.88
N ASN A 24 12.37 17.06 21.01
CA ASN A 24 10.95 16.83 21.22
C ASN A 24 10.87 15.42 21.78
N LYS A 25 10.18 15.25 22.91
CA LYS A 25 9.73 13.94 23.37
C LYS A 25 8.99 13.29 22.20
N VAL A 26 9.72 12.62 21.31
CA VAL A 26 9.17 11.61 20.44
C VAL A 26 8.85 10.55 21.46
N ASN A 27 7.59 10.54 21.89
CA ASN A 27 7.02 9.41 22.58
C ASN A 27 7.33 8.23 21.67
N ASN A 28 8.41 7.51 21.96
CA ASN A 28 8.81 6.34 21.20
C ASN A 28 7.90 5.20 21.69
N SER A 29 6.60 5.41 21.59
CA SER A 29 5.59 4.38 21.71
C SER A 29 5.79 3.51 20.49
N PHE A 30 6.38 2.34 20.70
CA PHE A 30 6.39 1.28 19.69
C PHE A 30 4.99 1.20 19.07
N LEU A 31 4.90 1.41 17.76
CA LEU A 31 3.64 1.30 17.05
C LEU A 31 3.14 -0.12 17.24
N LYS A 32 1.85 -0.22 17.52
CA LYS A 32 1.11 -1.47 17.58
C LYS A 32 -0.07 -1.33 16.64
N TYR A 33 -0.41 -2.42 15.99
CA TYR A 33 -1.67 -2.53 15.28
C TYR A 33 -2.64 -3.36 16.12
N SER A 34 -3.93 -3.08 15.99
CA SER A 34 -4.99 -3.85 16.63
C SER A 34 -6.22 -3.84 15.73
N THR A 35 -6.95 -4.95 15.75
CA THR A 35 -8.19 -5.10 15.03
C THR A 35 -9.27 -5.47 16.03
N VAL A 36 -10.29 -4.62 16.13
CA VAL A 36 -11.42 -4.81 17.05
C VAL A 36 -12.67 -5.04 16.21
N ALA A 37 -13.31 -6.20 16.37
CA ALA A 37 -14.58 -6.47 15.73
C ALA A 37 -15.71 -5.67 16.41
N LEU A 38 -16.54 -5.01 15.61
CA LEU A 38 -17.77 -4.36 16.05
C LEU A 38 -18.96 -5.31 15.85
N LYS A 39 -20.11 -4.93 16.43
CA LYS A 39 -21.39 -5.56 16.12
C LYS A 39 -21.79 -5.15 14.69
N GLU A 40 -22.42 -6.06 13.94
CA GLU A 40 -22.84 -5.88 12.52
C GLU A 40 -21.77 -6.11 11.42
N GLY A 41 -20.72 -6.87 11.70
CA GLY A 41 -19.77 -7.28 10.63
C GLY A 41 -18.82 -6.16 10.18
N GLU A 42 -18.75 -5.07 10.95
CA GLU A 42 -17.71 -4.05 10.82
C GLU A 42 -16.53 -4.36 11.76
N LYS A 43 -15.35 -3.90 11.39
CA LYS A 43 -14.11 -4.05 12.17
C LYS A 43 -13.39 -2.71 12.21
N ILE A 44 -12.91 -2.30 13.37
CA ILE A 44 -12.01 -1.15 13.48
C ILE A 44 -10.58 -1.66 13.42
N VAL A 45 -9.82 -1.15 12.46
CA VAL A 45 -8.38 -1.38 12.34
C VAL A 45 -7.68 -0.13 12.83
N SER A 46 -6.80 -0.28 13.83
CA SER A 46 -6.03 0.83 14.40
C SER A 46 -4.55 0.54 14.34
N ILE A 47 -3.75 1.52 13.91
CA ILE A 47 -2.28 1.48 13.90
C ILE A 47 -1.79 2.73 14.62
N GLY A 48 -1.29 2.56 15.84
CA GLY A 48 -0.92 3.69 16.70
C GLY A 48 -2.13 4.61 16.99
N ASP A 49 -2.03 5.85 16.55
CA ASP A 49 -3.03 6.92 16.70
C ASP A 49 -4.06 7.00 15.57
N VAL A 50 -3.95 6.16 14.53
CA VAL A 50 -4.81 6.21 13.35
C VAL A 50 -5.73 5.00 13.33
N SER A 51 -7.04 5.24 13.20
CA SER A 51 -8.06 4.19 13.18
C SER A 51 -9.01 4.35 12.00
N LYS A 52 -9.42 3.23 11.39
CA LYS A 52 -10.40 3.18 10.32
C LYS A 52 -11.41 2.07 10.58
N THR A 53 -12.70 2.39 10.43
CA THR A 53 -13.76 1.39 10.36
C THR A 53 -13.76 0.77 8.98
N VAL A 54 -13.69 -0.57 8.93
CA VAL A 54 -13.69 -1.34 7.68
C VAL A 54 -14.83 -2.35 7.70
N LYS A 55 -15.51 -2.46 6.57
CA LYS A 55 -16.57 -3.44 6.36
C LYS A 55 -15.97 -4.78 5.98
N THR A 56 -16.67 -5.87 6.30
CA THR A 56 -16.26 -7.20 5.84
C THR A 56 -16.34 -7.28 4.31
N ALA A 57 -15.32 -7.87 3.68
CA ALA A 57 -15.28 -8.12 2.24
C ALA A 57 -16.48 -8.96 1.78
N SER A 58 -17.02 -8.66 0.61
CA SER A 58 -18.11 -9.44 0.00
C SER A 58 -17.58 -10.76 -0.53
N HIS A 59 -16.35 -10.75 -1.05
CA HIS A 59 -15.65 -11.89 -1.62
C HIS A 59 -14.30 -12.11 -0.90
N PRO A 60 -14.28 -12.87 0.21
CA PRO A 60 -13.09 -13.09 1.03
C PRO A 60 -11.92 -13.81 0.33
N GLU A 61 -12.15 -14.39 -0.84
CA GLU A 61 -11.15 -15.01 -1.71
C GLU A 61 -10.27 -13.98 -2.44
N TYR A 62 -10.74 -12.74 -2.61
CA TYR A 62 -9.95 -11.64 -3.18
C TYR A 62 -9.16 -10.87 -2.12
N VAL A 63 -9.29 -11.21 -0.84
CA VAL A 63 -8.49 -10.62 0.23
C VAL A 63 -7.18 -11.39 0.37
N PRO A 64 -6.00 -10.74 0.26
CA PRO A 64 -4.72 -11.39 0.48
C PRO A 64 -4.63 -12.04 1.86
N ARG A 65 -3.96 -13.20 1.94
CA ARG A 65 -3.76 -13.94 3.19
C ARG A 65 -2.30 -14.30 3.37
N SER A 66 -1.90 -14.47 4.63
CA SER A 66 -0.57 -14.96 5.04
C SER A 66 0.58 -13.95 4.84
N TYR A 67 0.29 -12.65 4.69
CA TYR A 67 1.26 -11.57 4.64
C TYR A 67 1.53 -10.95 6.03
N LEU A 68 0.63 -11.13 7.00
CA LEU A 68 0.76 -10.70 8.40
C LEU A 68 1.33 -11.78 9.33
N SER A 69 1.80 -12.92 8.81
CA SER A 69 2.24 -14.08 9.59
C SER A 69 3.51 -13.85 10.43
N GLU A 70 4.37 -12.91 10.01
CA GLU A 70 5.59 -12.55 10.72
C GLU A 70 5.38 -11.30 11.58
N PRO A 71 6.10 -11.17 12.72
CA PRO A 71 6.04 -9.96 13.52
C PRO A 71 6.48 -8.76 12.68
N LEU A 72 5.57 -7.80 12.52
CA LEU A 72 5.83 -6.60 11.74
C LEU A 72 6.91 -5.74 12.42
N THR A 73 7.91 -5.33 11.64
CA THR A 73 8.92 -4.38 12.10
C THR A 73 8.28 -3.00 12.31
N GLN A 74 8.94 -2.15 13.12
CA GLN A 74 8.46 -0.78 13.35
C GLN A 74 8.42 0.04 12.05
N ASP A 75 9.38 -0.16 11.14
CA ASP A 75 9.40 0.50 9.84
C ASP A 75 8.18 0.12 8.99
N THR A 76 7.85 -1.18 8.93
CA THR A 76 6.64 -1.67 8.26
C THR A 76 5.39 -1.06 8.88
N LEU A 77 5.28 -1.01 10.20
CA LEU A 77 4.14 -0.39 10.87
C LEU A 77 4.02 1.11 10.60
N HIS A 78 5.14 1.81 10.47
CA HIS A 78 5.14 3.22 10.10
C HIS A 78 4.60 3.42 8.68
N HIS A 79 4.99 2.57 7.73
CA HIS A 79 4.44 2.58 6.37
C HIS A 79 2.96 2.24 6.34
N LEU A 80 2.53 1.18 7.04
CA LEU A 80 1.12 0.79 7.10
C LEU A 80 0.25 1.87 7.77
N ARG A 81 0.76 2.53 8.82
CA ARG A 81 0.11 3.68 9.44
C ARG A 81 -0.07 4.82 8.44
N TRP A 82 0.98 5.17 7.68
CA TRP A 82 0.90 6.20 6.64
C TRP A 82 -0.12 5.82 5.54
N MET A 83 -0.13 4.56 5.11
CA MET A 83 -1.11 4.06 4.15
C MET A 83 -2.54 4.19 4.68
N LEU A 84 -2.76 3.86 5.96
CA LEU A 84 -4.06 4.01 6.61
C LEU A 84 -4.51 5.48 6.64
N GLN A 85 -3.59 6.40 6.92
CA GLN A 85 -3.88 7.84 6.86
C GLN A 85 -4.26 8.29 5.45
N LYS A 86 -3.55 7.82 4.42
CA LYS A 86 -3.86 8.16 3.01
C LYS A 86 -5.19 7.62 2.55
N ASP A 87 -5.51 6.38 2.93
CA ASP A 87 -6.78 5.75 2.61
C ASP A 87 -7.96 6.43 3.34
N LEU A 88 -7.77 6.95 4.56
CA LEU A 88 -8.78 7.80 5.23
C LEU A 88 -9.04 9.11 4.50
N LEU A 89 -8.02 9.67 3.84
CA LEU A 89 -8.14 10.88 3.02
C LEU A 89 -8.67 10.59 1.60
N GLY A 90 -8.91 9.32 1.24
CA GLY A 90 -9.34 8.93 -0.11
C GLY A 90 -8.28 9.19 -1.19
N GLN A 91 -6.99 9.20 -0.81
CA GLN A 91 -5.88 9.48 -1.73
C GLN A 91 -5.25 8.19 -2.28
N ASP A 92 -4.87 8.23 -3.56
CA ASP A 92 -4.06 7.18 -4.17
C ASP A 92 -2.66 7.15 -3.56
N MET A 93 -2.07 5.95 -3.50
CA MET A 93 -0.78 5.71 -2.87
C MET A 93 0.24 5.24 -3.91
N PHE A 94 1.37 5.95 -3.99
CA PHE A 94 2.51 5.54 -4.81
C PHE A 94 3.67 5.11 -3.93
N LEU A 95 3.99 3.80 -3.91
CA LEU A 95 5.05 3.26 -3.06
C LEU A 95 6.42 3.35 -3.74
N LEU A 96 7.29 4.21 -3.20
CA LEU A 96 8.68 4.36 -3.62
C LEU A 96 9.62 3.55 -2.73
N GLY A 97 10.67 3.00 -3.33
CA GLY A 97 11.63 2.19 -2.61
C GLY A 97 12.61 1.50 -3.54
N ARG A 98 13.63 0.88 -2.94
CA ARG A 98 14.60 0.07 -3.69
C ARG A 98 13.88 -1.07 -4.43
N PRO A 99 14.44 -1.54 -5.56
CA PRO A 99 13.97 -2.77 -6.20
C PRO A 99 13.90 -3.91 -5.17
N GLY A 100 12.78 -4.65 -5.17
CA GLY A 100 12.57 -5.74 -4.22
C GLY A 100 11.10 -5.95 -3.87
N PRO A 101 10.80 -7.00 -3.09
CA PRO A 101 9.43 -7.41 -2.79
C PRO A 101 8.74 -6.53 -1.75
N LEU A 102 9.49 -5.68 -1.04
CA LEU A 102 8.97 -4.94 0.12
C LEU A 102 7.75 -4.07 -0.23
N ARG A 103 7.77 -3.34 -1.35
CA ARG A 103 6.65 -2.47 -1.76
C ARG A 103 5.37 -3.26 -2.03
N ALA A 104 5.49 -4.34 -2.79
CA ALA A 104 4.37 -5.23 -3.06
C ALA A 104 3.87 -5.90 -1.78
N ARG A 105 4.79 -6.36 -0.92
CA ARG A 105 4.46 -6.93 0.38
C ARG A 105 3.71 -5.94 1.27
N LEU A 106 4.13 -4.68 1.34
CA LEU A 106 3.46 -3.64 2.12
C LEU A 106 2.02 -3.42 1.63
N ALA A 107 1.80 -3.35 0.31
CA ALA A 107 0.46 -3.25 -0.25
C ALA A 107 -0.42 -4.45 0.15
N LEU A 108 0.10 -5.67 0.03
CA LEU A 108 -0.65 -6.89 0.37
C LEU A 108 -0.90 -7.02 1.87
N GLN A 109 0.06 -6.65 2.72
CA GLN A 109 -0.09 -6.59 4.17
C GLN A 109 -1.17 -5.58 4.58
N TYR A 110 -1.21 -4.42 3.92
CA TYR A 110 -2.23 -3.40 4.18
C TYR A 110 -3.64 -3.92 3.82
N LEU A 111 -3.78 -4.60 2.69
CA LEU A 111 -5.06 -5.16 2.25
C LEU A 111 -5.53 -6.33 3.12
N GLU A 112 -4.62 -7.19 3.57
CA GLU A 112 -4.92 -8.23 4.55
C GLU A 112 -5.37 -7.62 5.88
N LEU A 113 -4.65 -6.58 6.37
CA LEU A 113 -4.96 -5.93 7.63
C LEU A 113 -6.33 -5.22 7.61
N THR A 114 -6.64 -4.56 6.51
CA THR A 114 -7.93 -3.87 6.32
C THR A 114 -9.03 -4.80 5.84
N GLY A 115 -8.71 -6.01 5.36
CA GLY A 115 -9.68 -6.93 4.80
C GLY A 115 -10.30 -6.45 3.48
N ARG A 116 -9.54 -5.70 2.67
CA ARG A 116 -10.02 -5.18 1.39
C ARG A 116 -9.71 -6.13 0.23
N GLU A 117 -10.67 -6.24 -0.68
CA GLU A 117 -10.55 -7.03 -1.90
C GLU A 117 -9.52 -6.42 -2.86
N LEU A 118 -8.71 -7.27 -3.48
CA LEU A 118 -7.61 -6.92 -4.37
C LEU A 118 -7.97 -7.22 -5.83
N GLU A 119 -7.68 -6.28 -6.72
CA GLU A 119 -7.47 -6.51 -8.14
C GLU A 119 -6.02 -6.18 -8.48
N TYR A 120 -5.32 -7.09 -9.14
CA TYR A 120 -3.89 -6.94 -9.41
C TYR A 120 -3.62 -6.84 -10.90
N VAL A 121 -2.75 -5.91 -11.28
CA VAL A 121 -2.26 -5.74 -12.66
C VAL A 121 -0.75 -5.56 -12.65
N ALA A 122 -0.06 -6.42 -13.40
CA ALA A 122 1.36 -6.27 -13.69
C ALA A 122 1.53 -5.60 -15.05
N LEU A 123 2.02 -4.36 -15.03
CA LEU A 123 2.33 -3.59 -16.22
C LEU A 123 3.69 -4.03 -16.78
N SER A 124 3.72 -4.28 -18.08
CA SER A 124 4.88 -4.61 -18.87
C SER A 124 4.87 -3.77 -20.15
N ARG A 125 5.93 -3.92 -20.96
CA ARG A 125 5.97 -3.28 -22.28
C ARG A 125 4.95 -3.84 -23.27
N ASP A 126 4.40 -5.02 -22.98
CA ASP A 126 3.42 -5.67 -23.83
C ASP A 126 1.98 -5.39 -23.36
N THR A 127 1.81 -4.64 -22.26
CA THR A 127 0.47 -4.31 -21.75
C THR A 127 -0.24 -3.34 -22.69
N THR A 128 -1.48 -3.66 -23.00
CA THR A 128 -2.34 -2.88 -23.89
C THR A 128 -3.54 -2.28 -23.13
N GLU A 129 -4.24 -1.34 -23.77
CA GLU A 129 -5.49 -0.78 -23.23
C GLU A 129 -6.53 -1.88 -22.94
N SER A 130 -6.57 -2.91 -23.79
CA SER A 130 -7.48 -4.06 -23.64
C SER A 130 -7.22 -4.90 -22.38
N ASP A 131 -6.02 -4.82 -21.79
CA ASP A 131 -5.68 -5.52 -20.53
C ASP A 131 -6.14 -4.74 -19.29
N LEU A 132 -6.52 -3.47 -19.46
CA LEU A 132 -7.02 -2.60 -18.40
C LEU A 132 -8.54 -2.39 -18.50
N LYS A 133 -9.08 -2.24 -19.72
CA LYS A 133 -10.49 -1.94 -19.98
C LYS A 133 -11.32 -3.19 -20.23
N GLN A 134 -12.47 -3.05 -20.88
CA GLN A 134 -13.22 -4.19 -21.38
C GLN A 134 -12.59 -4.70 -22.67
N ARG A 135 -12.43 -6.02 -22.78
CA ARG A 135 -12.03 -6.65 -24.03
C ARG A 135 -13.20 -7.40 -24.65
N ARG A 136 -13.33 -7.31 -25.97
CA ARG A 136 -14.35 -8.04 -26.72
C ARG A 136 -13.84 -9.43 -27.06
N GLU A 137 -14.50 -10.46 -26.57
CA GLU A 137 -14.22 -11.85 -26.91
C GLU A 137 -15.38 -12.45 -27.70
N ILE A 138 -15.10 -13.47 -28.49
CA ILE A 138 -16.13 -14.23 -29.21
C ILE A 138 -16.30 -15.55 -28.50
N SER A 139 -17.47 -15.75 -27.89
CA SER A 139 -17.85 -16.99 -27.23
C SER A 139 -19.09 -17.54 -27.94
N GLY A 140 -19.01 -18.78 -28.44
CA GLY A 140 -20.15 -19.43 -29.09
C GLY A 140 -20.73 -18.68 -30.31
N GLY A 141 -19.91 -17.92 -31.04
CA GLY A 141 -20.35 -17.11 -32.20
C GLY A 141 -21.00 -15.76 -31.85
N THR A 142 -21.07 -15.41 -30.56
CA THR A 142 -21.55 -14.11 -30.08
C THR A 142 -20.38 -13.30 -29.50
N ALA A 143 -20.41 -11.98 -29.72
CA ALA A 143 -19.42 -11.08 -29.13
C ALA A 143 -19.84 -10.71 -27.70
N GLU A 144 -19.00 -11.04 -26.73
CA GLU A 144 -19.17 -10.70 -25.31
C GLU A 144 -18.08 -9.71 -24.88
N TYR A 145 -18.42 -8.82 -23.96
CA TYR A 145 -17.48 -7.88 -23.35
C TYR A 145 -17.08 -8.41 -21.98
N ILE A 146 -15.77 -8.60 -21.78
CA ILE A 146 -15.22 -9.13 -20.53
C ILE A 146 -14.42 -8.04 -19.84
N ASP A 147 -14.84 -7.74 -18.61
CA ASP A 147 -14.22 -6.76 -17.73
C ASP A 147 -12.85 -7.24 -17.27
N GLN A 148 -11.82 -6.44 -17.55
CA GLN A 148 -10.49 -6.64 -16.96
C GLN A 148 -10.38 -6.02 -15.57
N SER A 149 -9.24 -6.23 -14.94
CA SER A 149 -9.00 -5.96 -13.52
C SER A 149 -9.30 -4.52 -13.09
N ALA A 150 -8.98 -3.51 -13.92
CA ALA A 150 -9.23 -2.12 -13.56
C ALA A 150 -10.72 -1.74 -13.64
N VAL A 151 -11.46 -2.29 -14.62
CA VAL A 151 -12.93 -2.14 -14.69
C VAL A 151 -13.59 -2.81 -13.49
N ARG A 152 -13.21 -4.06 -13.17
CA ARG A 152 -13.72 -4.77 -11.99
C ARG A 152 -13.42 -4.04 -10.70
N ALA A 153 -12.22 -3.45 -10.57
CA ALA A 153 -11.87 -2.65 -9.40
C ALA A 153 -12.79 -1.44 -9.22
N ALA A 154 -13.05 -0.71 -10.32
CA ALA A 154 -13.93 0.45 -10.31
C ALA A 154 -15.39 0.08 -10.03
N THR A 155 -15.90 -1.01 -10.63
CA THR A 155 -17.32 -1.41 -10.49
C THR A 155 -17.61 -2.10 -9.16
N MET A 156 -16.70 -2.91 -8.65
CA MET A 156 -16.87 -3.67 -7.40
C MET A 156 -16.31 -2.95 -6.17
N GLY A 157 -15.64 -1.80 -6.34
CA GLY A 157 -15.04 -1.05 -5.24
C GLY A 157 -13.80 -1.71 -4.62
N ARG A 158 -13.10 -2.56 -5.40
CA ARG A 158 -11.89 -3.26 -4.99
C ARG A 158 -10.67 -2.35 -5.09
N VAL A 159 -9.61 -2.68 -4.37
CA VAL A 159 -8.34 -1.95 -4.46
C VAL A 159 -7.56 -2.47 -5.66
N LEU A 160 -7.27 -1.58 -6.60
CA LEU A 160 -6.40 -1.87 -7.74
C LEU A 160 -4.93 -1.67 -7.37
N VAL A 161 -4.13 -2.74 -7.43
CA VAL A 161 -2.67 -2.68 -7.28
C VAL A 161 -2.01 -2.76 -8.64
N LEU A 162 -1.39 -1.64 -9.05
CA LEU A 162 -0.59 -1.55 -10.27
C LEU A 162 0.89 -1.80 -9.95
N GLN A 163 1.45 -2.87 -10.48
CA GLN A 163 2.88 -3.16 -10.39
C GLN A 163 3.58 -2.84 -11.70
N GLY A 164 4.79 -2.28 -11.63
CA GLY A 164 5.61 -2.05 -12.82
C GLY A 164 5.18 -0.84 -13.64
N ILE A 165 4.58 0.18 -12.99
CA ILE A 165 4.17 1.44 -13.64
C ILE A 165 5.30 2.13 -14.41
N GLU A 166 6.54 1.95 -13.97
CA GLU A 166 7.73 2.44 -14.68
C GLU A 166 7.98 1.76 -16.04
N LYS A 167 7.31 0.63 -16.30
CA LYS A 167 7.39 -0.13 -17.55
C LYS A 167 6.16 0.07 -18.43
N ALA A 168 5.20 0.90 -18.02
CA ALA A 168 4.00 1.17 -18.77
C ALA A 168 4.32 1.84 -20.11
N GLU A 169 3.74 1.34 -21.19
CA GLU A 169 3.90 1.92 -22.52
C GLU A 169 3.00 3.15 -22.73
N ARG A 170 3.35 3.95 -23.75
CA ARG A 170 2.65 5.22 -24.03
C ARG A 170 1.16 5.05 -24.35
N ASN A 171 0.77 3.91 -24.89
CA ASN A 171 -0.62 3.58 -25.23
C ASN A 171 -1.52 3.43 -23.99
N VAL A 172 -0.98 3.00 -22.83
CA VAL A 172 -1.78 2.79 -21.61
C VAL A 172 -1.80 4.02 -20.69
N LEU A 173 -0.87 4.97 -20.86
CA LEU A 173 -0.80 6.17 -20.02
C LEU A 173 -2.07 7.02 -20.01
N PRO A 174 -2.75 7.28 -21.16
CA PRO A 174 -3.99 8.06 -21.16
C PRO A 174 -5.10 7.40 -20.35
N VAL A 175 -5.22 6.08 -20.45
CA VAL A 175 -6.22 5.28 -19.72
C VAL A 175 -5.95 5.34 -18.21
N LEU A 176 -4.70 5.15 -17.81
CA LEU A 176 -4.30 5.27 -16.41
C LEU A 176 -4.52 6.68 -15.88
N ASN A 177 -4.24 7.72 -16.67
CA ASN A 177 -4.47 9.10 -16.25
C ASN A 177 -5.95 9.38 -16.02
N ASN A 178 -6.82 8.92 -16.93
CA ASN A 178 -8.27 9.08 -16.78
C ASN A 178 -8.80 8.35 -15.55
N LEU A 179 -8.30 7.15 -15.28
CA LEU A 179 -8.64 6.38 -14.07
C LEU A 179 -8.20 7.10 -12.79
N LEU A 180 -7.05 7.76 -12.81
CA LEU A 180 -6.51 8.47 -11.65
C LEU A 180 -7.21 9.82 -11.40
N GLU A 181 -7.52 10.57 -12.47
CA GLU A 181 -8.12 11.90 -12.37
C GLU A 181 -9.65 11.84 -12.22
N ASN A 182 -10.33 11.12 -13.12
CA ASN A 182 -11.79 11.15 -13.24
C ASN A 182 -12.48 9.92 -12.64
N ARG A 183 -11.72 8.87 -12.30
CA ARG A 183 -12.26 7.55 -11.89
C ARG A 183 -13.12 6.90 -12.99
N GLU A 184 -12.78 7.17 -14.24
CA GLU A 184 -13.52 6.71 -15.42
C GLU A 184 -12.69 5.71 -16.25
N MET A 185 -13.35 4.63 -16.70
CA MET A 185 -12.80 3.57 -17.55
C MET A 185 -13.73 3.25 -18.71
#